data_AF-A0A7W0PUT1-F1
#
_entry.id   AF-A0A7W0PUT1-F1
#
_cell.length_a   1.000
_cell.length_b   1.000
_cell.length_c   1.000
_cell.angle_alpha   90.00
_cell.angle_beta   90.00
_cell.angle_gamma   90.00
#
_symmetry.space_group_name_H-M   'P 1'
#
loop_
_entity.id
_entity.type
_entity.pdbx_description
1 polymer ?
#
loop_
_entity_poly.entity_id
_entity_poly.type
_entity_poly.pdbx_seq_one_letter_code
_entity_poly.pdbx_strand_id
1 'polypeptide(L)'
;MYACESGEIELQFDEQRVAVGNKVAQEYQVVYAVDLDEHGKLAGGREPERVEGQYNIYDSVPGMDNYSPLWQFNYVIVPRDYEPNTLRSEADCLDSGYPIEKSTVVEN
;
A
#
# COMPACT_ATOMS: atom_id res chain seq x y z
N MET A 1 -4.23 23.35 -19.99
CA MET A 1 -3.91 23.39 -18.55
C MET A 1 -4.40 22.10 -17.96
N TYR A 2 -3.51 21.22 -17.51
CA TYR A 2 -3.90 20.11 -16.63
C TYR A 2 -3.30 20.44 -15.27
N ALA A 3 -4.14 20.97 -14.39
CA ALA A 3 -3.84 21.01 -12.99
C ALA A 3 -4.07 19.59 -12.47
N CYS A 4 -2.99 18.87 -12.20
CA CYS A 4 -3.06 17.75 -11.28
C CYS A 4 -3.11 18.41 -9.90
N GLU A 5 -4.31 18.86 -9.50
CA GLU A 5 -4.54 19.11 -8.09
C GLU A 5 -4.51 17.73 -7.46
N SER A 6 -3.40 17.39 -6.82
CA SER A 6 -3.29 16.29 -5.87
C SER A 6 -4.31 16.55 -4.77
N GLY A 7 -5.56 16.21 -5.05
CA GLY A 7 -6.63 16.27 -4.08
C GLY A 7 -6.33 15.19 -3.06
N GLU A 8 -5.67 15.57 -1.95
CA GLU A 8 -5.77 14.80 -0.72
C GLU A 8 -7.27 14.67 -0.43
N ILE A 9 -7.85 13.54 -0.83
CA ILE A 9 -9.21 13.21 -0.43
C ILE A 9 -9.12 12.92 1.06
N GLU A 10 -9.83 13.70 1.87
CA GLU A 10 -9.98 13.47 3.31
C GLU A 10 -10.78 12.17 3.52
N LEU A 11 -10.11 11.04 3.33
CA LEU A 11 -10.62 9.74 3.74
C LEU A 11 -10.48 9.63 5.25
N GLN A 12 -11.56 9.26 5.92
CA GLN A 12 -11.49 8.85 7.31
C GLN A 12 -10.84 7.48 7.35
N PHE A 13 -9.80 7.32 8.16
CA PHE A 13 -9.22 6.02 8.48
C PHE A 13 -9.57 5.65 9.91
N ASP A 14 -9.76 4.36 10.18
CA ASP A 14 -9.91 3.89 11.56
C ASP A 14 -8.54 3.77 12.27
N GLU A 15 -8.54 3.31 13.52
CA GLU A 15 -7.32 3.10 14.31
C GLU A 15 -6.36 2.07 13.66
N GLN A 16 -6.87 1.16 12.84
CA GLN A 16 -6.10 0.20 12.04
C GLN A 16 -5.67 0.74 10.67
N ARG A 17 -5.87 2.05 10.42
CA ARG A 17 -5.54 2.73 9.17
C ARG A 17 -6.27 2.13 7.96
N VAL A 18 -7.48 1.62 8.12
CA VAL A 18 -8.36 1.16 7.03
C VAL A 18 -9.33 2.29 6.69
N ALA A 19 -9.50 2.59 5.40
CA ALA A 19 -10.44 3.62 4.97
C ALA A 19 -11.88 3.26 5.39
N VAL A 20 -12.55 4.20 6.05
CA VAL A 20 -13.92 4.09 6.55
C VAL A 20 -14.86 4.83 5.60
N GLY A 21 -15.93 4.17 5.17
CA GLY A 21 -16.99 4.79 4.38
C GLY A 21 -16.69 4.99 2.89
N ASN A 22 -15.46 4.67 2.43
CA ASN A 22 -15.09 4.69 1.02
C ASN A 22 -14.30 3.42 0.67
N LYS A 23 -14.50 2.93 -0.56
CA LYS A 23 -13.68 1.85 -1.11
C LYS A 23 -12.35 2.43 -1.59
N VAL A 24 -11.26 1.76 -1.25
CA VAL A 24 -9.90 2.05 -1.72
C VAL A 24 -9.31 0.75 -2.25
N ALA A 25 -8.62 0.82 -3.38
CA ALA A 25 -7.81 -0.27 -3.86
C ALA A 25 -6.56 -0.36 -2.98
N GLN A 26 -6.14 -1.58 -2.68
CA GLN A 26 -4.99 -1.88 -1.86
C GLN A 26 -3.83 -2.28 -2.77
N GLU A 27 -2.77 -1.47 -2.76
CA GLU A 27 -1.50 -1.83 -3.35
C GLU A 27 -0.58 -2.36 -2.25
N TYR A 28 -0.06 -3.57 -2.43
CA TYR A 28 0.93 -4.18 -1.55
C TYR A 28 2.31 -4.11 -2.21
N GLN A 29 3.23 -3.41 -1.54
CA GLN A 29 4.64 -3.32 -1.91
C GLN A 29 5.46 -4.19 -0.96
N VAL A 30 6.19 -5.17 -1.49
CA VAL A 30 7.09 -5.99 -0.68
C VAL A 30 8.43 -5.28 -0.54
N VAL A 31 8.84 -5.06 0.71
CA VAL A 31 9.99 -4.22 1.07
C VAL A 31 10.80 -4.92 2.16
N TYR A 32 12.11 -4.65 2.19
CA TYR A 32 12.95 -5.06 3.32
C TYR A 32 12.80 -4.12 4.52
N ALA A 33 12.44 -2.85 4.27
CA ALA A 33 12.24 -1.85 5.30
C ALA A 33 11.36 -0.70 4.78
N VAL A 34 10.54 -0.14 5.66
CA VAL A 34 9.80 1.11 5.46
C VAL A 34 9.80 1.88 6.78
N ASP A 35 9.81 3.21 6.69
CA ASP A 35 9.70 4.10 7.84
C ASP A 35 8.49 5.01 7.60
N LEU A 36 7.42 4.77 8.36
CA LEU A 36 6.21 5.59 8.32
C LEU A 36 6.18 6.51 9.56
N ASP A 37 5.79 7.76 9.36
CA ASP A 37 5.57 8.70 10.44
C ASP A 37 4.25 8.42 11.20
N GLU A 38 3.99 9.22 12.24
CA GLU A 38 2.75 9.13 13.03
C GLU A 38 1.47 9.34 12.20
N HIS A 39 1.61 9.99 11.05
CA HIS A 39 0.55 10.26 10.09
C HIS A 39 0.53 9.26 8.92
N GLY A 40 1.21 8.11 9.05
CA GLY A 40 1.23 7.04 8.05
C GLY A 40 1.78 7.45 6.68
N LYS A 41 2.61 8.50 6.65
CA LYS A 41 3.34 8.97 5.47
C LYS A 41 4.80 8.53 5.57
N LEU A 42 5.47 8.38 4.43
CA LEU A 42 6.91 8.08 4.39
C LEU A 42 7.71 9.14 5.18
N ALA A 43 8.35 8.69 6.26
CA ALA A 43 9.04 9.55 7.20
C ALA A 43 10.21 10.27 6.51
N GLY A 44 10.18 11.60 6.54
CA GLY A 44 11.24 12.45 5.96
C GLY A 44 11.42 12.28 4.44
N GLY A 45 10.42 11.76 3.72
CA GLY A 45 10.50 11.52 2.27
C GLY A 45 11.45 10.38 1.88
N ARG A 46 11.80 9.49 2.82
CA ARG A 46 12.61 8.30 2.54
C ARG A 46 11.73 7.26 1.85
N GLU A 47 12.09 6.89 0.64
CA GLU A 47 11.45 5.79 -0.06
C GLU A 47 11.72 4.45 0.67
N PRO A 48 10.76 3.51 0.64
CA PRO A 48 10.95 2.21 1.23
C PRO A 48 12.03 1.42 0.48
N GLU A 49 12.71 0.52 1.19
CA GLU A 49 13.71 -0.36 0.60
C GLU A 49 13.03 -1.54 -0.08
N ARG A 50 12.78 -1.42 -1.39
CA ARG A 50 12.03 -2.42 -2.17
C ARG A 50 12.85 -3.69 -2.39
N VAL A 51 12.14 -4.82 -2.48
CA VAL A 51 12.73 -6.09 -2.93
C VAL A 51 12.93 -6.03 -4.44
N GLU A 52 14.18 -6.14 -4.90
CA GLU A 52 14.48 -6.13 -6.33
C GLU A 52 13.81 -7.30 -7.06
N GLY A 53 13.19 -7.03 -8.21
CA GLY A 53 12.50 -8.03 -9.02
C GLY A 53 11.10 -8.42 -8.54
N GLN A 54 10.64 -7.91 -7.41
CA GLN A 54 9.25 -8.09 -6.95
C GLN A 54 8.32 -7.12 -7.68
N TYR A 55 7.18 -7.63 -8.15
CA TYR A 55 6.07 -6.80 -8.64
C TYR A 55 5.16 -6.32 -7.51
N ASN A 56 4.59 -5.13 -7.68
CA ASN A 56 3.48 -4.65 -6.85
C ASN A 56 2.29 -5.60 -6.99
N ILE A 57 1.58 -5.81 -5.89
CA ILE A 57 0.41 -6.68 -5.82
C ILE A 57 -0.81 -5.79 -5.58
N TYR A 58 -1.84 -5.96 -6.41
CA TYR A 58 -3.07 -5.17 -6.33
C TYR A 58 -4.24 -6.07 -5.92
N ASP A 59 -5.05 -5.63 -4.96
CA ASP A 59 -6.31 -6.33 -4.62
C ASP A 59 -7.35 -6.19 -5.74
N SER A 60 -7.28 -5.08 -6.47
CA SER A 60 -8.24 -4.69 -7.46
C SER A 60 -7.62 -3.90 -8.62
N VAL A 61 -8.20 -4.06 -9.81
CA VAL A 61 -7.75 -3.40 -11.05
C VAL A 61 -8.96 -2.88 -11.83
N PRO A 62 -8.79 -1.88 -12.73
CA PRO A 62 -9.88 -1.36 -13.52
C PRO A 62 -10.67 -2.46 -14.25
N GLY A 63 -11.99 -2.44 -14.10
CA GLY A 63 -12.90 -3.43 -14.67
C GLY A 63 -13.42 -4.48 -13.69
N MET A 64 -12.93 -4.51 -12.45
CA MET A 64 -13.53 -5.31 -11.37
C MET A 64 -14.55 -4.51 -10.55
N ASP A 65 -15.59 -5.17 -10.07
CA ASP A 65 -16.70 -4.53 -9.32
C ASP A 65 -16.24 -3.88 -8.01
N ASN A 66 -15.10 -4.31 -7.47
CA ASN A 66 -14.51 -3.78 -6.25
C ASN A 66 -13.43 -2.71 -6.50
N TYR A 67 -13.15 -2.37 -7.76
CA TYR A 67 -12.12 -1.39 -8.08
C TYR A 67 -12.48 0.02 -7.56
N SER A 68 -11.49 0.65 -6.93
CA SER A 68 -11.51 2.08 -6.62
C SER A 68 -10.34 2.78 -7.31
N PRO A 69 -10.55 3.98 -7.88
CA PRO A 69 -9.45 4.78 -8.40
C PRO A 69 -8.62 5.42 -7.28
N LEU A 70 -8.95 5.21 -6.00
CA LEU A 70 -8.15 5.65 -4.87
C LEU A 70 -7.32 4.48 -4.35
N TRP A 71 -6.02 4.64 -4.28
CA TRP A 71 -5.09 3.58 -3.92
C TRP A 71 -4.44 3.88 -2.58
N GLN A 72 -4.42 2.88 -1.71
CA GLN A 72 -3.74 2.90 -0.42
C GLN A 72 -2.53 1.95 -0.47
N PHE A 73 -1.38 2.40 0.04
CA PHE A 73 -0.16 1.60 0.09
C PHE A 73 -0.11 0.75 1.35
N ASN A 74 0.27 -0.51 1.16
CA ASN A 74 0.50 -1.50 2.20
C ASN A 74 1.92 -2.03 2.01
N TYR A 75 2.80 -1.80 2.98
CA TYR A 75 4.19 -2.22 2.90
C TYR A 75 4.37 -3.53 3.64
N VAL A 76 4.65 -4.61 2.91
CA VAL A 76 4.88 -5.95 3.46
C VAL A 76 6.36 -6.10 3.75
N ILE A 77 6.73 -6.19 5.03
CA ILE A 77 8.11 -6.19 5.48
C ILE A 77 8.63 -7.63 5.53
N VAL A 78 9.51 -7.98 4.60
CA VAL A 78 10.06 -9.33 4.46
C VAL A 78 11.53 -9.40 4.89
N PRO A 79 12.01 -10.58 5.32
CA PRO A 79 13.42 -10.75 5.64
C PRO A 79 14.31 -10.70 4.39
N ARG A 80 15.62 -10.53 4.58
CA ARG A 80 16.59 -10.35 3.49
C ARG A 80 16.80 -11.57 2.60
N ASP A 81 16.39 -12.73 3.06
CA ASP A 81 16.43 -14.01 2.34
C ASP A 81 15.11 -14.31 1.60
N TYR A 82 14.16 -13.38 1.59
CA TYR A 82 12.92 -13.51 0.84
C TYR A 82 13.16 -13.65 -0.67
N GLU A 83 12.48 -14.62 -1.29
CA GLU A 83 12.52 -14.82 -2.74
C GLU A 83 11.48 -13.93 -3.44
N PRO A 84 11.89 -13.04 -4.37
CA PRO A 84 10.98 -12.16 -5.09
C PRO A 84 9.87 -12.91 -5.83
N ASN A 85 8.66 -12.36 -5.81
CA ASN A 85 7.44 -12.92 -6.39
C ASN A 85 7.00 -14.24 -5.74
N THR A 86 7.35 -14.48 -4.47
CA THR A 86 6.71 -15.52 -3.67
C THR A 86 5.30 -15.11 -3.29
N LEU A 87 5.12 -13.89 -2.77
CA LEU A 87 3.82 -13.25 -2.58
C LEU A 87 3.32 -12.71 -3.92
N ARG A 88 2.07 -13.03 -4.29
CA ARG A 88 1.48 -12.66 -5.58
C ARG A 88 0.05 -12.14 -5.49
N SER A 89 -0.56 -12.19 -4.32
CA SER A 89 -1.93 -11.75 -4.08
C SER A 89 -2.06 -11.11 -2.71
N GLU A 90 -3.12 -10.32 -2.51
CA GLU A 90 -3.46 -9.79 -1.19
C GLU A 90 -3.56 -10.92 -0.16
N ALA A 91 -4.21 -12.03 -0.52
CA ALA A 91 -4.38 -13.17 0.38
C ALA A 91 -3.01 -13.74 0.81
N ASP A 92 -2.05 -13.86 -0.11
CA ASP A 92 -0.68 -14.29 0.25
C ASP A 92 -0.04 -13.32 1.24
N CYS A 93 -0.17 -12.01 1.01
CA CYS A 93 0.39 -10.99 1.91
C CYS A 93 -0.22 -11.11 3.32
N LEU A 94 -1.54 -11.22 3.43
CA LEU A 94 -2.25 -11.30 4.70
C LEU A 94 -1.99 -12.63 5.44
N ASP A 95 -1.86 -13.75 4.72
CA ASP A 95 -1.61 -15.08 5.28
C ASP A 95 -0.12 -15.33 5.59
N SER A 96 0.79 -14.59 4.95
CA SER A 96 2.24 -14.78 5.09
C SER A 96 2.77 -14.63 6.51
N GLY A 97 2.04 -13.93 7.38
CA GLY A 97 2.49 -13.57 8.73
C GLY A 97 3.57 -12.48 8.77
N TYR A 98 3.94 -11.89 7.62
CA TYR A 98 4.85 -10.74 7.60
C TYR A 98 4.16 -9.49 8.16
N PRO A 99 4.91 -8.61 8.85
CA PRO A 99 4.38 -7.31 9.26
C PRO A 99 3.95 -6.48 8.05
N ILE A 100 2.78 -5.86 8.14
CA ILE A 100 2.24 -4.98 7.10
C ILE A 100 1.99 -3.61 7.68
N GLU A 101 2.72 -2.61 7.18
CA GLU A 101 2.55 -1.22 7.53
C GLU A 101 1.64 -0.53 6.51
N LYS A 102 0.52 0.03 6.98
CA LYS A 102 -0.47 0.70 6.12
C LYS A 102 -0.22 2.20 6.07
N SER A 103 -0.23 2.79 4.87
CA SER A 103 -0.24 4.24 4.70
C SER A 103 -1.62 4.81 4.99
N THR A 104 -1.69 6.02 5.51
CA THR A 104 -2.93 6.83 5.59
C THR A 104 -3.00 7.91 4.52
N VAL A 105 -2.02 7.90 3.60
CA VAL A 105 -2.07 8.68 2.36
C VAL A 105 -2.70 7.80 1.28
N VAL A 106 -3.71 8.33 0.60
CA VAL A 106 -4.25 7.77 -0.64
C VAL A 106 -3.89 8.62 -1.84
N GLU A 107 -3.70 7.96 -2.98
CA GLU A 107 -3.45 8.60 -4.27
C GLU A 107 -4.55 8.25 -5.28
N ASN A 108 -4.74 9.11 -6.30
CA ASN A 108 -5.73 8.94 -7.37
C ASN A 108 -5.07 8.84 -8.75
#